data_AF-A0A962AI35-F1
#
_entry.id   AF-A0A962AI35-F1
#
_cell.length_a   1.000
_cell.length_b   1.000
_cell.length_c   1.000
_cell.angle_alpha   90.00
_cell.angle_beta   90.00
_cell.angle_gamma   90.00
#
_symmetry.space_group_name_H-M   'P 1'
#
loop_
_entity.id
_entity.type
_entity.pdbx_description
1 polymer ?
#
loop_
_entity_poly.entity_id
_entity_poly.type
_entity_poly.pdbx_seq_one_letter_code
_entity_poly.pdbx_strand_id
1 'polypeptide(L)'
;MQMRNTADKYGAVARILHWLIAALVVAMLLMGVVMEDLSGPTKFEVMSLHKATGITILALMLVRLGWRLINHGMPMQNPAHAKWERMLSTAVHWALYVLLIAMPLSGWILVDAANSTINWYGFFPLPHIVGPDKELRHLMAETHETIATLIWITLGLHVAGALKHHFIDKDATMRRMLPAFILGLMLLGGTAHAADTPYTWAIDHGKSHLTFEATQEGSAFTGTFTAFDGTIVFDPTHPESGRAQIAIDLNSADSENDERDSTLKGRDWFDTTTAPTASYKIEKFIKGDKDGDYTAVGQLVLRGVEKPVSLPFHLTMQEKDGGIYGRFVGETQINRLNFGVGDGQWADPKMVGDTVTVRIDLSATTQKPK
;
A
#
# COMPACT_ATOMS: atom_id res chain seq x y z
N MET A 1 21.57 19.42 -9.52
CA MET A 1 21.58 18.07 -10.13
C MET A 1 21.57 18.23 -11.65
N GLN A 2 22.48 17.61 -12.41
CA GLN A 2 22.49 17.76 -13.87
C GLN A 2 21.25 17.09 -14.49
N MET A 3 20.41 17.85 -15.19
CA MET A 3 19.12 17.37 -15.71
C MET A 3 19.25 16.51 -16.97
N ARG A 4 20.16 16.89 -17.88
CA ARG A 4 20.42 16.23 -19.18
C ARG A 4 21.55 15.20 -19.11
N ASN A 5 21.67 14.36 -20.14
CA ASN A 5 22.73 13.36 -20.20
C ASN A 5 24.09 14.00 -20.55
N THR A 6 25.16 13.26 -20.28
CA THR A 6 26.53 13.54 -20.72
C THR A 6 27.11 12.31 -21.40
N ALA A 7 28.29 12.43 -22.01
CA ALA A 7 29.00 11.29 -22.60
C ALA A 7 29.17 10.10 -21.63
N ASP A 8 29.24 10.37 -20.32
CA ASP A 8 29.59 9.36 -19.31
C ASP A 8 28.45 9.01 -18.33
N LYS A 9 27.40 9.85 -18.23
CA LYS A 9 26.34 9.70 -17.20
C LYS A 9 24.95 10.10 -17.69
N TYR A 10 23.93 9.40 -17.17
CA TYR A 10 22.52 9.78 -17.35
C TYR A 10 22.14 10.99 -16.48
N GLY A 11 21.35 11.89 -17.07
CA GLY A 11 20.78 13.05 -16.38
C GLY A 11 19.76 12.65 -15.32
N ALA A 12 19.43 13.58 -14.42
CA ALA A 12 18.47 13.37 -13.34
C ALA A 12 17.09 12.93 -13.86
N VAL A 13 16.60 13.55 -14.94
CA VAL A 13 15.28 13.25 -15.52
C VAL A 13 15.20 11.80 -16.00
N ALA A 14 16.21 11.33 -16.75
CA ALA A 14 16.24 9.96 -17.26
C ALA A 14 16.27 8.90 -16.15
N ARG A 15 16.99 9.20 -15.06
CA ARG A 15 17.09 8.33 -13.87
C ARG A 15 15.79 8.32 -13.07
N ILE A 16 15.19 9.47 -12.78
CA ILE A 16 13.91 9.55 -12.06
C ILE A 16 12.83 8.79 -12.81
N LEU A 17 12.67 9.06 -14.11
CA LEU A 17 11.71 8.34 -14.94
C LEU A 17 11.99 6.83 -14.95
N HIS A 18 13.26 6.42 -14.92
CA HIS A 18 13.61 4.98 -14.94
C HIS A 18 13.11 4.28 -13.70
N TRP A 19 13.48 4.79 -12.53
CA TRP A 19 13.16 4.13 -11.26
C TRP A 19 11.69 4.25 -10.89
N LEU A 20 11.04 5.36 -11.23
CA LEU A 20 9.59 5.49 -11.08
C LEU A 20 8.85 4.44 -11.91
N ILE A 21 9.16 4.32 -13.20
CA ILE A 21 8.53 3.34 -14.08
C ILE A 21 8.88 1.91 -13.64
N ALA A 22 10.14 1.64 -13.29
CA ALA A 22 10.56 0.32 -12.83
C ALA A 22 9.78 -0.12 -11.58
N ALA A 23 9.61 0.77 -10.60
CA ALA A 23 8.83 0.49 -9.39
C ALA A 23 7.35 0.20 -9.72
N LEU A 24 6.74 1.04 -10.57
CA LEU A 24 5.35 0.86 -10.98
C LEU A 24 5.14 -0.44 -11.78
N VAL A 25 6.06 -0.78 -12.68
CA VAL A 25 6.00 -2.01 -13.48
C VAL A 25 6.12 -3.25 -12.59
N VAL A 26 7.07 -3.28 -11.65
CA VAL A 26 7.20 -4.40 -10.71
C VAL A 26 5.94 -4.55 -9.86
N ALA A 27 5.40 -3.44 -9.33
CA ALA A 27 4.15 -3.46 -8.58
C ALA A 27 2.98 -3.98 -9.42
N MET A 28 2.87 -3.56 -10.69
CA MET A 28 1.81 -4.01 -11.61
C MET A 28 1.92 -5.49 -11.98
N LEU A 29 3.13 -6.01 -12.19
CA LEU A 29 3.34 -7.43 -12.48
C LEU A 29 2.96 -8.31 -11.27
N LEU A 30 3.34 -7.90 -10.06
CA LEU A 30 2.94 -8.60 -8.83
C LEU A 30 1.43 -8.52 -8.59
N MET A 31 0.84 -7.34 -8.80
CA MET A 31 -0.61 -7.15 -8.70
C MET A 31 -1.37 -8.00 -9.73
N GLY A 32 -0.83 -8.17 -10.94
CA GLY A 32 -1.37 -9.03 -11.99
C GLY A 32 -1.50 -10.49 -11.54
N VAL A 33 -0.48 -11.01 -10.84
CA VAL A 33 -0.53 -12.38 -10.28
C VAL A 33 -1.57 -12.46 -9.16
N VAL A 34 -1.57 -11.51 -8.22
CA VAL A 34 -2.46 -11.55 -7.04
C VAL A 34 -3.94 -11.41 -7.44
N MET A 35 -4.26 -10.63 -8.48
CA MET A 35 -5.66 -10.35 -8.84
C MET A 35 -6.41 -11.51 -9.49
N GLU A 36 -5.69 -12.53 -9.99
CA GLU A 36 -6.32 -13.71 -10.57
C GLU A 36 -7.18 -14.43 -9.52
N ASP A 37 -6.66 -14.54 -8.30
CA ASP A 37 -7.29 -15.21 -7.16
C ASP A 37 -8.36 -14.37 -6.44
N LEU A 38 -8.45 -13.08 -6.74
CA LEU A 38 -9.45 -12.20 -6.12
C LEU A 38 -10.84 -12.44 -6.70
N SER A 39 -11.87 -12.26 -5.87
CA SER A 39 -13.28 -12.29 -6.26
C SER A 39 -14.07 -11.18 -5.57
N GLY A 40 -15.32 -10.94 -6.02
CA GLY A 40 -16.20 -9.94 -5.41
C GLY A 40 -15.73 -8.47 -5.53
N PRO A 41 -16.18 -7.59 -4.62
CA PRO A 41 -15.90 -6.15 -4.65
C PRO A 41 -14.40 -5.80 -4.71
N THR A 42 -13.56 -6.50 -3.96
CA THR A 42 -12.11 -6.29 -3.93
C THR A 42 -11.47 -6.49 -5.30
N LYS A 43 -11.93 -7.48 -6.09
CA LYS A 43 -11.44 -7.68 -7.47
C LYS A 43 -11.74 -6.45 -8.33
N PHE A 44 -12.91 -5.84 -8.20
CA PHE A 44 -13.27 -4.65 -8.98
C PHE A 44 -12.41 -3.44 -8.64
N GLU A 45 -12.12 -3.20 -7.36
CA GLU A 45 -11.26 -2.10 -6.91
C GLU A 45 -9.82 -2.29 -7.39
N VAL A 46 -9.24 -3.47 -7.17
CA VAL A 46 -7.88 -3.79 -7.62
C VAL A 46 -7.79 -3.74 -9.15
N MET A 47 -8.82 -4.19 -9.86
CA MET A 47 -8.88 -4.12 -11.32
C MET A 47 -8.99 -2.67 -11.82
N SER A 48 -9.74 -1.81 -11.13
CA SER A 48 -9.81 -0.38 -11.43
C SER A 48 -8.44 0.28 -11.24
N LEU A 49 -7.78 -0.01 -10.12
CA LEU A 49 -6.43 0.47 -9.81
C LEU A 49 -5.41 0.00 -10.84
N HIS A 50 -5.47 -1.27 -11.25
CA HIS A 50 -4.60 -1.84 -12.27
C HIS A 50 -4.75 -1.11 -13.61
N LYS A 51 -5.99 -0.92 -14.09
CA LYS A 51 -6.27 -0.20 -15.34
C LYS A 51 -5.74 1.24 -15.29
N ALA A 52 -6.04 1.99 -14.23
CA ALA A 52 -5.60 3.37 -14.07
C ALA A 52 -4.07 3.51 -13.96
N THR A 53 -3.42 2.59 -13.24
CA THR A 53 -1.95 2.56 -13.10
C THR A 53 -1.28 2.17 -14.42
N GLY A 54 -1.87 1.26 -15.19
CA GLY A 54 -1.41 0.93 -16.55
C GLY A 54 -1.39 2.15 -17.47
N ILE A 55 -2.46 2.96 -17.48
CA ILE A 55 -2.50 4.22 -18.25
C ILE A 55 -1.44 5.23 -17.77
N THR A 56 -1.18 5.27 -16.46
CA THR A 56 -0.11 6.12 -15.89
C THR A 56 1.27 5.68 -16.38
N ILE A 57 1.54 4.38 -16.41
CA ILE A 57 2.79 3.82 -16.96
C ILE A 57 2.92 4.15 -18.44
N LEU A 58 1.83 4.05 -19.23
CA LEU A 58 1.83 4.43 -20.65
C LEU A 58 2.26 5.90 -20.83
N ALA A 59 1.63 6.83 -20.10
CA ALA A 59 1.98 8.24 -20.17
C ALA A 59 3.44 8.49 -19.79
N LEU A 60 3.93 7.88 -18.71
CA LEU A 60 5.32 7.98 -18.27
C LEU A 60 6.30 7.37 -19.28
N MET A 61 5.93 6.26 -19.93
CA MET A 61 6.74 5.64 -20.98
C MET A 61 6.83 6.51 -22.23
N LEU A 62 5.74 7.20 -22.63
CA LEU A 62 5.76 8.17 -23.72
C LEU A 62 6.64 9.38 -23.39
N VAL A 63 6.54 9.91 -22.17
CA VAL A 63 7.42 10.98 -21.68
C VAL A 63 8.89 10.51 -21.68
N ARG A 64 9.16 9.29 -21.22
CA ARG A 64 10.49 8.70 -21.21
C ARG A 64 11.05 8.52 -22.62
N LEU A 65 10.23 8.05 -23.56
CA LEU A 65 10.60 7.90 -24.97
C LEU A 65 10.90 9.27 -25.60
N GLY A 66 10.01 10.24 -25.44
CA GLY A 66 10.22 11.61 -25.91
C GLY A 66 11.49 12.22 -25.33
N TRP A 67 11.74 12.05 -24.03
CA TRP A 67 12.98 12.48 -23.39
C TRP A 67 14.21 11.79 -23.97
N ARG A 68 14.15 10.48 -24.23
CA ARG A 68 15.25 9.71 -24.85
C ARG A 68 15.57 10.21 -26.26
N LEU A 69 14.56 10.61 -27.03
CA LEU A 69 14.72 11.09 -28.41
C LEU A 69 15.29 12.51 -28.47
N ILE A 70 14.91 13.38 -27.54
CA ILE A 70 15.33 14.80 -27.53
C ILE A 70 16.68 14.99 -26.84
N ASN A 71 17.00 14.19 -25.83
CA ASN A 71 18.21 14.34 -25.02
C ASN A 71 19.42 13.69 -25.71
N HIS A 72 20.03 14.43 -26.65
CA HIS A 72 21.26 14.03 -27.34
C HIS A 72 22.43 13.92 -26.34
N GLY A 73 23.06 12.74 -26.25
CA GLY A 73 24.14 12.44 -25.32
C GLY A 73 23.97 11.12 -24.57
N MET A 74 23.44 10.07 -25.22
CA MET A 74 23.33 8.75 -24.59
C MET A 74 24.73 8.26 -24.19
N PRO A 75 24.96 7.87 -22.93
CA PRO A 75 26.27 7.39 -22.51
C PRO A 75 26.70 6.25 -23.43
N MET A 76 27.86 6.37 -24.06
CA MET A 76 28.30 5.37 -25.04
C MET A 76 28.41 4.01 -24.35
N GLN A 77 27.94 2.97 -25.04
CA GLN A 77 28.20 1.60 -24.62
C GLN A 77 29.71 1.40 -24.51
N ASN A 78 30.17 0.76 -23.44
CA ASN A 78 31.60 0.57 -23.25
C ASN A 78 32.15 -0.31 -24.41
N PRO A 79 33.08 0.22 -25.22
CA PRO A 79 33.59 -0.48 -26.40
C PRO A 79 34.34 -1.77 -26.06
N ALA A 80 34.75 -1.95 -24.80
CA ALA A 80 35.39 -3.16 -24.30
C ALA A 80 34.44 -4.38 -24.25
N HIS A 81 33.12 -4.18 -24.25
CA HIS A 81 32.18 -5.30 -24.29
C HIS A 81 32.15 -5.98 -25.66
N ALA A 82 31.91 -7.29 -25.63
CA ALA A 82 31.71 -8.07 -26.84
C ALA A 82 30.56 -7.48 -27.67
N LYS A 83 30.65 -7.60 -29.00
CA LYS A 83 29.63 -7.05 -29.91
C LYS A 83 28.24 -7.62 -29.60
N TRP A 84 28.16 -8.91 -29.27
CA TRP A 84 26.89 -9.56 -28.94
C TRP A 84 26.27 -9.02 -27.64
N GLU A 85 27.06 -8.70 -26.61
CA GLU A 85 26.55 -8.11 -25.36
C GLU A 85 25.93 -6.74 -25.61
N ARG A 86 26.59 -5.93 -26.45
CA ARG A 86 26.10 -4.60 -26.87
C ARG A 86 24.84 -4.69 -27.70
N MET A 87 24.78 -5.64 -28.65
CA MET A 87 23.59 -5.89 -29.46
C MET A 87 22.43 -6.36 -28.59
N LEU A 88 22.66 -7.33 -27.70
CA LEU A 88 21.66 -7.88 -26.80
C LEU A 88 21.13 -6.82 -25.82
N SER A 89 22.02 -6.02 -25.21
CA SER A 89 21.62 -4.91 -24.35
C SER A 89 20.73 -3.92 -25.10
N THR A 90 21.08 -3.57 -26.33
CA THR A 90 20.27 -2.66 -27.17
C THR A 90 18.90 -3.27 -27.48
N ALA A 91 18.87 -4.55 -27.86
CA ALA A 91 17.64 -5.28 -28.16
C ALA A 91 16.71 -5.37 -26.94
N VAL A 92 17.23 -5.76 -25.77
CA VAL A 92 16.47 -5.83 -24.50
C VAL A 92 15.89 -4.47 -24.13
N HIS A 93 16.66 -3.39 -24.24
CA HIS A 93 16.14 -2.05 -23.95
C HIS A 93 14.99 -1.68 -24.89
N TRP A 94 15.17 -1.83 -26.21
CA TRP A 94 14.10 -1.51 -27.16
C TRP A 94 12.88 -2.43 -27.02
N ALA A 95 13.08 -3.70 -26.73
CA ALA A 95 12.01 -4.64 -26.40
C ALA A 95 11.21 -4.13 -25.19
N LEU A 96 11.87 -3.72 -24.10
CA LEU A 96 11.17 -3.13 -22.95
C LEU A 96 10.40 -1.85 -23.30
N TYR A 97 10.94 -0.98 -24.16
CA TYR A 97 10.18 0.21 -24.61
C TYR A 97 8.91 -0.20 -25.35
N VAL A 98 9.01 -1.13 -26.30
CA VAL A 98 7.86 -1.59 -27.09
C VAL A 98 6.85 -2.30 -26.20
N LEU A 99 7.29 -3.27 -25.39
CA LEU A 99 6.42 -4.08 -24.54
C LEU A 99 5.71 -3.25 -23.47
N LEU A 100 6.40 -2.33 -22.79
CA LEU A 100 5.80 -1.50 -21.74
C LEU A 100 4.86 -0.41 -22.28
N ILE A 101 4.91 -0.11 -23.58
CA ILE A 101 3.91 0.74 -24.26
C ILE A 101 2.75 -0.12 -24.78
N ALA A 102 3.05 -1.25 -25.40
CA ALA A 102 2.05 -2.15 -25.95
C ALA A 102 1.14 -2.77 -24.88
N MET A 103 1.68 -3.07 -23.68
CA MET A 103 0.94 -3.67 -22.58
C MET A 103 -0.25 -2.82 -22.11
N PRO A 104 -0.10 -1.54 -21.72
CA PRO A 104 -1.26 -0.74 -21.37
C PRO A 104 -2.19 -0.44 -22.55
N LEU A 105 -1.65 -0.33 -23.77
CA LEU A 105 -2.47 -0.10 -24.98
C LEU A 105 -3.39 -1.29 -25.25
N SER A 106 -2.88 -2.52 -25.18
CA SER A 106 -3.71 -3.72 -25.33
C SER A 106 -4.76 -3.80 -24.22
N GLY A 107 -4.42 -3.44 -22.99
CA GLY A 107 -5.37 -3.38 -21.87
C GLY A 107 -6.45 -2.32 -22.04
N TRP A 108 -6.13 -1.18 -22.64
CA TRP A 108 -7.11 -0.13 -22.94
C TRP A 108 -8.09 -0.60 -24.03
N ILE A 109 -7.58 -1.12 -25.15
CA ILE A 109 -8.40 -1.68 -26.24
C ILE A 109 -9.27 -2.83 -25.73
N LEU A 110 -8.73 -3.71 -24.86
CA LEU A 110 -9.48 -4.79 -24.21
C LEU A 110 -10.71 -4.27 -23.46
N VAL A 111 -10.52 -3.29 -22.57
CA VAL A 111 -11.61 -2.74 -21.73
C VAL A 111 -12.67 -2.09 -22.60
N ASP A 112 -12.25 -1.43 -23.65
CA ASP A 112 -13.11 -0.71 -24.57
C ASP A 112 -13.94 -1.64 -25.46
N ALA A 113 -13.30 -2.65 -26.05
CA ALA A 113 -13.97 -3.73 -26.79
C ALA A 113 -14.95 -4.53 -25.91
N ALA A 114 -14.74 -4.52 -24.59
CA ALA A 114 -15.67 -5.07 -23.60
C ALA A 114 -16.87 -4.16 -23.27
N ASN A 115 -17.06 -3.06 -24.00
CA ASN A 115 -18.07 -2.02 -23.75
C ASN A 115 -17.94 -1.40 -22.35
N SER A 116 -16.71 -1.16 -21.92
CA SER A 116 -16.38 -0.56 -20.63
C SER A 116 -15.37 0.57 -20.83
N THR A 117 -15.13 1.37 -19.80
CA THR A 117 -14.13 2.45 -19.84
C THR A 117 -13.18 2.35 -18.66
N ILE A 118 -11.98 2.87 -18.85
CA ILE A 118 -11.02 3.05 -17.77
C ILE A 118 -11.27 4.43 -17.17
N ASN A 119 -11.62 4.48 -15.88
CA ASN A 119 -11.61 5.74 -15.12
C ASN A 119 -10.23 5.93 -14.52
N TRP A 120 -9.54 7.02 -14.88
CA TRP A 120 -8.23 7.31 -14.32
C TRP A 120 -8.37 7.84 -12.88
N TYR A 121 -8.25 6.93 -11.90
CA TYR A 121 -8.40 7.19 -10.46
C TYR A 121 -9.70 7.96 -10.08
N GLY A 122 -10.76 7.81 -10.88
CA GLY A 122 -12.04 8.50 -10.66
C GLY A 122 -12.10 9.95 -11.12
N PHE A 123 -11.02 10.51 -11.69
CA PHE A 123 -11.01 11.91 -12.17
C PHE A 123 -11.78 12.06 -13.50
N PHE A 124 -11.51 11.20 -14.46
CA PHE A 124 -12.18 11.21 -15.77
C PHE A 124 -12.10 9.82 -16.45
N PRO A 125 -13.09 9.47 -17.27
CA PRO A 125 -13.03 8.30 -18.14
C PRO A 125 -12.08 8.56 -19.32
N LEU A 126 -11.35 7.54 -19.72
CA LEU A 126 -10.57 7.56 -20.95
C LEU A 126 -11.52 7.48 -22.16
N PRO A 127 -11.15 8.10 -23.30
CA PRO A 127 -11.97 8.03 -24.51
C PRO A 127 -12.06 6.61 -25.05
N HIS A 128 -13.18 6.32 -25.71
CA HIS A 128 -13.35 5.12 -26.52
C HIS A 128 -12.46 5.22 -27.78
N ILE A 129 -11.62 4.22 -28.00
CA ILE A 129 -10.75 4.01 -29.15
C ILE A 129 -11.40 3.04 -30.15
N VAL A 130 -12.04 1.99 -29.64
CA VAL A 130 -12.68 0.89 -30.37
C VAL A 130 -14.10 0.68 -29.83
N GLY A 131 -15.05 0.36 -30.70
CA GLY A 131 -16.40 -0.01 -30.27
C GLY A 131 -16.46 -1.43 -29.65
N PRO A 132 -17.61 -1.83 -29.09
CA PRO A 132 -17.79 -3.18 -28.56
C PRO A 132 -17.59 -4.26 -29.62
N ASP A 133 -16.66 -5.19 -29.35
CA ASP A 133 -16.30 -6.27 -30.26
C ASP A 133 -15.78 -7.47 -29.46
N LYS A 134 -16.48 -8.61 -29.56
CA LYS A 134 -16.14 -9.81 -28.79
C LYS A 134 -14.84 -10.47 -29.28
N GLU A 135 -14.62 -10.51 -30.59
CA GLU A 135 -13.42 -11.13 -31.17
C GLU A 135 -12.20 -10.31 -30.80
N LEU A 136 -12.29 -8.99 -30.94
CA LEU A 136 -11.23 -8.07 -30.56
C LEU A 136 -10.93 -8.15 -29.07
N ARG A 137 -11.97 -8.24 -28.21
CA ARG A 137 -11.77 -8.43 -26.76
C ARG A 137 -10.99 -9.70 -26.45
N HIS A 138 -11.34 -10.84 -27.04
CA HIS A 138 -10.63 -12.10 -26.81
C HIS A 138 -9.17 -12.02 -27.28
N LEU A 139 -8.95 -11.48 -28.48
CA LEU A 139 -7.61 -11.27 -29.02
C LEU A 139 -6.76 -10.36 -28.12
N MET A 140 -7.32 -9.26 -27.63
CA MET A 140 -6.61 -8.33 -26.76
C MET A 140 -6.34 -8.92 -25.37
N ALA A 141 -7.18 -9.81 -24.86
CA ALA A 141 -6.92 -10.52 -23.60
C ALA A 141 -5.68 -11.41 -23.72
N GLU A 142 -5.65 -12.27 -24.74
CA GLU A 142 -4.52 -13.14 -25.03
C GLU A 142 -3.24 -12.34 -25.32
N THR A 143 -3.38 -11.24 -26.08
CA THR A 143 -2.27 -10.33 -26.38
C THR A 143 -1.71 -9.69 -25.10
N HIS A 144 -2.58 -9.25 -24.18
CA HIS A 144 -2.16 -8.62 -22.92
C HIS A 144 -1.40 -9.62 -22.03
N GLU A 145 -1.91 -10.84 -21.89
CA GLU A 145 -1.25 -11.92 -21.12
C GLU A 145 0.08 -12.35 -21.76
N THR A 146 0.12 -12.47 -23.08
CA THR A 146 1.34 -12.79 -23.83
C THR A 146 2.40 -11.71 -23.63
N ILE A 147 2.03 -10.44 -23.74
CA ILE A 147 2.96 -9.31 -23.51
C ILE A 147 3.44 -9.31 -22.06
N ALA A 148 2.58 -9.57 -21.07
CA ALA A 148 2.98 -9.66 -19.66
C ALA A 148 4.07 -10.72 -19.45
N THR A 149 3.91 -11.90 -20.06
CA THR A 149 4.90 -12.99 -20.04
C THR A 149 6.23 -12.55 -20.68
N LEU A 150 6.18 -11.89 -21.84
CA LEU A 150 7.39 -11.37 -22.50
C LEU A 150 8.08 -10.29 -21.66
N ILE A 151 7.33 -9.47 -20.92
CA ILE A 151 7.88 -8.46 -20.00
C ILE A 151 8.63 -9.16 -18.87
N TRP A 152 8.07 -10.20 -18.23
CA TRP A 152 8.77 -10.95 -17.18
C TRP A 152 10.14 -11.46 -17.64
N ILE A 153 10.18 -12.09 -18.82
CA ILE A 153 11.42 -12.62 -19.41
C ILE A 153 12.41 -11.49 -19.71
N THR A 154 11.95 -10.45 -20.40
CA THR A 154 12.81 -9.35 -20.84
C THR A 154 13.32 -8.52 -19.67
N LEU A 155 12.50 -8.32 -18.64
CA LEU A 155 12.87 -7.67 -17.39
C LEU A 155 13.90 -8.51 -16.64
N GLY A 156 13.72 -9.83 -16.57
CA GLY A 156 14.70 -10.75 -16.01
C GLY A 156 16.07 -10.64 -16.70
N LEU A 157 16.09 -10.66 -18.04
CA LEU A 157 17.31 -10.43 -18.82
C LEU A 157 17.94 -9.06 -18.56
N HIS A 158 17.13 -8.01 -18.45
CA HIS A 158 17.59 -6.67 -18.15
C HIS A 158 18.28 -6.57 -16.79
N VAL A 159 17.64 -7.11 -15.75
CA VAL A 159 18.18 -7.13 -14.38
C VAL A 159 19.42 -8.02 -14.30
N ALA A 160 19.38 -9.23 -14.88
CA ALA A 160 20.51 -10.13 -14.92
C ALA A 160 21.74 -9.51 -15.61
N GLY A 161 21.52 -8.81 -16.74
CA GLY A 161 22.57 -8.05 -17.42
C GLY A 161 23.17 -6.95 -16.54
N ALA A 162 22.33 -6.18 -15.86
CA ALA A 162 22.80 -5.14 -14.93
C ALA A 162 23.62 -5.72 -13.76
N LEU A 163 23.18 -6.85 -13.20
CA LEU A 163 23.88 -7.54 -12.11
C LEU A 163 25.20 -8.17 -12.59
N LYS A 164 25.23 -8.82 -13.76
CA LYS A 164 26.47 -9.32 -14.39
C LYS A 164 27.48 -8.20 -14.55
N HIS A 165 27.08 -7.09 -15.16
CA HIS A 165 27.97 -5.96 -15.39
C HIS A 165 28.50 -5.36 -14.08
N HIS A 166 27.68 -5.35 -13.02
CA HIS A 166 28.08 -4.83 -11.72
C HIS A 166 29.02 -5.78 -10.94
N PHE A 167 28.68 -7.07 -10.85
CA PHE A 167 29.38 -8.02 -9.98
C PHE A 167 30.51 -8.79 -10.68
N ILE A 168 30.34 -9.11 -11.96
CA ILE A 168 31.31 -9.90 -12.74
C ILE A 168 32.22 -8.97 -13.53
N ASP A 169 31.64 -8.11 -14.39
CA ASP A 169 32.44 -7.21 -15.23
C ASP A 169 32.97 -6.00 -14.44
N LYS A 170 32.42 -5.75 -13.25
CA LYS A 170 32.79 -4.68 -12.29
C LYS A 170 32.80 -3.27 -12.89
N ASP A 171 31.93 -3.02 -13.86
CA ASP A 171 31.90 -1.78 -14.61
C ASP A 171 31.02 -0.70 -13.97
N ALA A 172 30.84 0.41 -14.69
CA ALA A 172 30.01 1.54 -14.26
C ALA A 172 28.57 1.49 -14.78
N THR A 173 28.15 0.44 -15.49
CA THR A 173 26.86 0.37 -16.20
C THR A 173 25.67 0.60 -15.27
N MET A 174 25.61 -0.12 -14.14
CA MET A 174 24.57 0.11 -13.12
C MET A 174 24.72 1.48 -12.43
N ARG A 175 25.97 1.87 -12.10
CA ARG A 175 26.28 3.13 -11.40
C ARG A 175 25.87 4.37 -12.20
N ARG A 176 25.83 4.28 -13.54
CA ARG A 176 25.35 5.36 -14.43
C ARG A 176 23.84 5.61 -14.31
N MET A 177 23.07 4.60 -13.90
CA MET A 177 21.61 4.68 -13.74
C MET A 177 21.17 4.87 -12.28
N LEU A 178 22.07 4.70 -11.30
CA LEU A 178 21.77 5.00 -9.90
C LEU A 178 21.41 6.49 -9.74
N PRO A 179 20.26 6.84 -9.14
CA PRO A 179 19.91 8.23 -8.87
C PRO A 179 20.91 8.86 -7.90
N ALA A 180 21.21 10.15 -8.06
CA ALA A 180 22.08 10.82 -7.11
C ALA A 180 21.43 10.98 -5.72
N PHE A 181 20.13 10.70 -5.58
CA PHE A 181 19.48 10.56 -4.27
C PHE A 181 19.76 9.21 -3.60
N ILE A 182 20.17 8.16 -4.34
CA ILE A 182 20.67 6.90 -3.72
C ILE A 182 22.12 7.09 -3.25
N LEU A 183 22.93 7.90 -3.94
CA LEU A 183 24.23 8.37 -3.40
C LEU A 183 24.08 9.44 -2.31
N GLY A 184 23.03 10.26 -2.38
CA GLY A 184 22.64 11.22 -1.36
C GLY A 184 22.14 10.53 -0.10
N LEU A 185 21.40 9.42 -0.19
CA LEU A 185 21.09 8.57 0.96
C LEU A 185 22.33 7.87 1.55
N MET A 186 23.44 7.75 0.80
CA MET A 186 24.71 7.22 1.31
C MET A 186 25.67 8.28 1.87
N LEU A 187 25.48 9.58 1.57
CA LEU A 187 26.34 10.68 2.07
C LEU A 187 25.60 11.74 2.92
N LEU A 188 24.27 11.74 2.90
CA LEU A 188 23.39 12.09 4.02
C LEU A 188 23.02 10.83 4.81
N GLY A 189 23.92 9.83 4.80
CA GLY A 189 24.14 9.00 5.97
C GLY A 189 24.66 9.89 7.09
N GLY A 190 23.81 10.81 7.58
CA GLY A 190 23.83 11.12 9.00
C GLY A 190 23.74 9.76 9.64
N THR A 191 24.82 9.35 10.29
CA THR A 191 25.01 8.08 10.99
C THR A 191 23.74 7.25 10.98
N ALA A 192 23.55 6.46 9.90
CA ALA A 192 22.62 5.36 9.97
C ALA A 192 23.28 4.42 10.96
N HIS A 193 22.97 4.65 12.24
CA HIS A 193 23.03 3.61 13.23
C HIS A 193 22.31 2.43 12.59
N ALA A 194 22.84 1.23 12.78
CA ALA A 194 22.10 0.03 12.48
C ALA A 194 20.67 0.27 12.96
N ALA A 195 19.71 0.33 12.03
CA ALA A 195 18.31 0.43 12.44
C ALA A 195 18.08 -0.88 13.19
N ASP A 196 17.98 -0.77 14.52
CA ASP A 196 17.51 -1.87 15.33
C ASP A 196 16.22 -2.38 14.67
N THR A 197 16.13 -3.70 14.48
CA THR A 197 14.94 -4.28 13.85
C THR A 197 13.73 -3.81 14.66
N PRO A 198 12.75 -3.12 14.05
CA PRO A 198 11.68 -2.50 14.83
C PRO A 198 10.95 -3.59 15.61
N TYR A 199 10.56 -3.31 16.86
CA TYR A 199 9.87 -4.29 17.68
C TYR A 199 8.56 -4.69 17.00
N THR A 200 8.46 -5.96 16.63
CA THR A 200 7.18 -6.58 16.25
C THR A 200 6.54 -7.11 17.52
N TRP A 201 5.37 -6.60 17.83
CA TRP A 201 4.61 -6.93 19.02
C TRP A 201 3.54 -7.97 18.69
N ALA A 202 3.54 -9.08 19.42
CA ALA A 202 2.50 -10.09 19.40
C ALA A 202 1.48 -9.83 20.52
N ILE A 203 0.21 -9.66 20.16
CA ILE A 203 -0.87 -9.36 21.10
C ILE A 203 -1.14 -10.59 21.99
N ASP A 204 -1.20 -10.37 23.30
CA ASP A 204 -1.69 -11.34 24.27
C ASP A 204 -3.20 -11.15 24.42
N HIS A 205 -4.00 -11.89 23.64
CA HIS A 205 -5.46 -11.76 23.62
C HIS A 205 -6.10 -12.03 25.00
N GLY A 206 -5.47 -12.87 25.84
CA GLY A 206 -5.99 -13.19 27.18
C GLY A 206 -5.84 -12.04 28.19
N LYS A 207 -5.04 -11.03 27.86
CA LYS A 207 -4.79 -9.83 28.70
C LYS A 207 -5.03 -8.53 27.95
N SER A 208 -5.69 -8.61 26.80
CA SER A 208 -5.96 -7.46 25.95
C SER A 208 -7.46 -7.23 25.87
N HIS A 209 -7.87 -5.97 26.03
CA HIS A 209 -9.26 -5.57 26.03
C HIS A 209 -9.47 -4.39 25.07
N LEU A 210 -10.51 -4.51 24.25
CA LEU A 210 -11.00 -3.45 23.39
C LEU A 210 -12.44 -3.15 23.81
N THR A 211 -12.66 -1.97 24.35
CA THR A 211 -13.99 -1.58 24.87
C THR A 211 -14.50 -0.31 24.20
N PHE A 212 -15.80 -0.17 24.18
CA PHE A 212 -16.47 1.05 23.78
C PHE A 212 -17.52 1.43 24.83
N GLU A 213 -17.74 2.73 25.00
CA GLU A 213 -18.77 3.29 25.84
C GLU A 213 -19.68 4.16 24.98
N ALA A 214 -20.97 3.90 25.06
CA ALA A 214 -22.01 4.63 24.33
C ALA A 214 -23.19 4.93 25.25
N THR A 215 -24.05 5.87 24.86
CA THR A 215 -25.23 6.25 25.64
C THR A 215 -26.51 5.92 24.90
N GLN A 216 -27.48 5.34 25.59
CA GLN A 216 -28.84 5.09 25.08
C GLN A 216 -29.84 5.73 26.06
N GLU A 217 -30.72 6.60 25.55
CA GLU A 217 -31.70 7.35 26.32
C GLU A 217 -31.09 8.08 27.55
N GLY A 218 -29.87 8.59 27.38
CA GLY A 218 -29.10 9.28 28.42
C GLY A 218 -28.36 8.37 29.41
N SER A 219 -28.52 7.05 29.34
CA SER A 219 -27.79 6.09 30.18
C SER A 219 -26.58 5.51 29.44
N ALA A 220 -25.40 5.58 30.06
CA ALA A 220 -24.19 4.99 29.51
C ALA A 220 -24.21 3.46 29.65
N PHE A 221 -23.68 2.78 28.65
CA PHE A 221 -23.37 1.36 28.69
C PHE A 221 -21.98 1.12 28.07
N THR A 222 -21.35 0.02 28.50
CA THR A 222 -20.07 -0.42 27.97
C THR A 222 -20.28 -1.68 27.16
N GLY A 223 -19.58 -1.79 26.04
CA GLY A 223 -19.40 -3.05 25.34
C GLY A 223 -17.94 -3.36 25.10
N THR A 224 -17.66 -4.59 24.76
CA THR A 224 -16.34 -5.13 24.45
C THR A 224 -16.38 -5.87 23.11
N PHE A 225 -15.23 -5.97 22.47
CA PHE A 225 -15.02 -6.89 21.36
C PHE A 225 -14.14 -8.04 21.84
N THR A 226 -14.70 -9.25 21.83
CA THR A 226 -14.02 -10.44 22.34
C THR A 226 -13.07 -11.08 21.32
N ALA A 227 -13.15 -10.68 20.04
CA ALA A 227 -12.27 -11.18 18.99
C ALA A 227 -11.70 -10.02 18.14
N PHE A 228 -10.39 -9.85 18.25
CA PHE A 228 -9.59 -8.95 17.43
C PHE A 228 -8.16 -9.46 17.34
N ASP A 229 -7.47 -9.11 16.27
CA ASP A 229 -6.07 -9.46 16.04
C ASP A 229 -5.40 -8.37 15.19
N GLY A 230 -4.07 -8.39 15.10
CA GLY A 230 -3.35 -7.45 14.28
C GLY A 230 -1.85 -7.58 14.34
N THR A 231 -1.22 -6.84 13.45
CA THR A 231 0.24 -6.66 13.43
C THR A 231 0.58 -5.30 14.00
N ILE A 232 1.53 -5.25 14.92
CA ILE A 232 2.02 -4.00 15.52
C ILE A 232 3.54 -3.98 15.39
N VAL A 233 4.04 -3.05 14.59
CA VAL A 233 5.47 -2.76 14.45
C VAL A 233 5.70 -1.39 15.04
N PHE A 234 6.33 -1.31 16.21
CA PHE A 234 6.45 -0.06 16.94
C PHE A 234 7.75 -0.01 17.75
N ASP A 235 8.61 0.95 17.40
CA ASP A 235 9.82 1.28 18.15
C ASP A 235 9.63 2.62 18.89
N PRO A 236 9.61 2.64 20.24
CA PRO A 236 9.53 3.86 21.04
C PRO A 236 10.64 4.88 20.76
N THR A 237 11.80 4.43 20.24
CA THR A 237 12.93 5.29 19.91
C THR A 237 12.81 5.93 18.51
N HIS A 238 12.06 5.30 17.60
CA HIS A 238 11.77 5.79 16.24
C HIS A 238 10.28 5.64 15.89
N PRO A 239 9.36 6.28 16.65
CA PRO A 239 7.92 6.03 16.56
C PRO A 239 7.33 6.36 15.18
N GLU A 240 7.90 7.31 14.44
CA GLU A 240 7.46 7.70 13.10
C GLU A 240 7.59 6.59 12.04
N SER A 241 8.46 5.61 12.30
CA SER A 241 8.65 4.44 11.45
C SER A 241 7.63 3.32 11.72
N GLY A 242 6.96 3.37 12.88
CA GLY A 242 6.02 2.34 13.31
C GLY A 242 4.74 2.29 12.47
N ARG A 243 4.21 1.09 12.28
CA ARG A 243 2.97 0.80 11.54
C ARG A 243 2.18 -0.27 12.29
N ALA A 244 0.86 -0.23 12.20
CA ALA A 244 0.04 -1.32 12.72
C ALA A 244 -1.24 -1.50 11.89
N GLN A 245 -1.76 -2.73 11.88
CA GLN A 245 -3.03 -3.07 11.27
C GLN A 245 -3.80 -3.95 12.24
N ILE A 246 -4.91 -3.44 12.75
CA ILE A 246 -5.81 -4.16 13.64
C ILE A 246 -7.09 -4.53 12.87
N ALA A 247 -7.57 -5.75 13.06
CA ALA A 247 -8.84 -6.24 12.58
C ALA A 247 -9.70 -6.65 13.78
N ILE A 248 -10.97 -6.23 13.79
CA ILE A 248 -11.92 -6.44 14.88
C ILE A 248 -13.12 -7.16 14.28
N ASP A 249 -13.47 -8.34 14.79
CA ASP A 249 -14.68 -9.05 14.40
C ASP A 249 -15.88 -8.39 15.08
N LEU A 250 -16.75 -7.76 14.29
CA LEU A 250 -17.91 -7.05 14.79
C LEU A 250 -19.00 -8.01 15.31
N ASN A 251 -18.95 -9.30 14.96
CA ASN A 251 -19.82 -10.31 15.55
C ASN A 251 -19.46 -10.62 17.01
N SER A 252 -18.25 -10.26 17.43
CA SER A 252 -17.72 -10.47 18.79
C SER A 252 -18.12 -9.38 19.79
N ALA A 253 -18.91 -8.40 19.33
CA ALA A 253 -19.48 -7.35 20.17
C ALA A 253 -20.36 -7.97 21.26
N ASP A 254 -20.07 -7.58 22.50
CA ASP A 254 -20.74 -8.02 23.71
C ASP A 254 -20.92 -6.81 24.64
N SER A 255 -22.16 -6.49 24.98
CA SER A 255 -22.53 -5.40 25.90
C SER A 255 -23.20 -5.92 27.17
N GLU A 256 -23.02 -7.21 27.48
CA GLU A 256 -23.68 -7.96 28.54
C GLU A 256 -25.22 -7.92 28.41
N ASN A 257 -25.73 -7.73 27.19
CA ASN A 257 -27.16 -7.66 26.89
C ASN A 257 -27.44 -8.26 25.51
N ASP A 258 -28.00 -9.47 25.50
CA ASP A 258 -28.26 -10.24 24.27
C ASP A 258 -29.11 -9.51 23.22
N GLU A 259 -30.11 -8.72 23.66
CA GLU A 259 -31.00 -7.97 22.75
C GLU A 259 -30.24 -6.81 22.08
N ARG A 260 -29.45 -6.08 22.86
CA ARG A 260 -28.58 -5.01 22.33
C ARG A 260 -27.52 -5.60 21.41
N ASP A 261 -26.93 -6.72 21.77
CA ASP A 261 -25.87 -7.36 20.97
C ASP A 261 -26.41 -7.90 19.65
N SER A 262 -27.62 -8.46 19.66
CA SER A 262 -28.34 -8.81 18.43
C SER A 262 -28.62 -7.59 17.56
N THR A 263 -29.05 -6.47 18.17
CA THR A 263 -29.33 -5.21 17.47
C THR A 263 -28.07 -4.60 16.85
N LEU A 264 -26.96 -4.57 17.59
CA LEU A 264 -25.67 -4.05 17.14
C LEU A 264 -25.18 -4.77 15.87
N LYS A 265 -25.46 -6.06 15.74
CA LYS A 265 -25.07 -6.87 14.56
C LYS A 265 -25.93 -6.58 13.31
N GLY A 266 -27.10 -5.97 13.52
CA GLY A 266 -28.08 -5.69 12.48
C GLY A 266 -27.62 -4.66 11.43
N ARG A 267 -28.36 -4.63 10.31
CA ARG A 267 -28.07 -3.81 9.12
C ARG A 267 -27.91 -2.32 9.41
N ASP A 268 -28.72 -1.78 10.32
CA ASP A 268 -28.73 -0.35 10.63
C ASP A 268 -27.58 0.04 11.60
N TRP A 269 -26.82 -0.94 12.11
CA TRP A 269 -25.71 -0.78 13.05
C TRP A 269 -24.39 -1.23 12.44
N PHE A 270 -23.77 -2.33 12.91
CA PHE A 270 -22.51 -2.82 12.37
C PHE A 270 -22.64 -3.51 11.01
N ASP A 271 -23.85 -3.95 10.65
CA ASP A 271 -24.13 -4.65 9.39
C ASP A 271 -23.17 -5.83 9.17
N THR A 272 -23.07 -6.72 10.17
CA THR A 272 -22.05 -7.77 10.17
C THR A 272 -22.24 -8.82 9.07
N THR A 273 -23.39 -8.82 8.40
CA THR A 273 -23.65 -9.65 7.22
C THR A 273 -22.89 -9.14 5.99
N THR A 274 -22.72 -7.83 5.83
CA THR A 274 -22.04 -7.22 4.68
C THR A 274 -20.61 -6.78 4.99
N ALA A 275 -20.37 -6.31 6.22
CA ALA A 275 -19.08 -5.85 6.71
C ALA A 275 -18.79 -6.44 8.11
N PRO A 276 -18.46 -7.74 8.22
CA PRO A 276 -18.25 -8.41 9.51
C PRO A 276 -17.04 -7.89 10.29
N THR A 277 -16.14 -7.14 9.65
CA THR A 277 -14.86 -6.74 10.22
C THR A 277 -14.70 -5.23 10.17
N ALA A 278 -14.38 -4.61 11.31
CA ALA A 278 -13.79 -3.28 11.35
C ALA A 278 -12.27 -3.38 11.31
N SER A 279 -11.60 -2.39 10.71
CA SER A 279 -10.15 -2.38 10.63
C SER A 279 -9.57 -1.02 10.96
N TYR A 280 -8.46 -0.99 11.71
CA TYR A 280 -7.73 0.23 12.02
C TYR A 280 -6.30 0.13 11.50
N LYS A 281 -5.99 0.90 10.46
CA LYS A 281 -4.68 0.95 9.81
C LYS A 281 -3.91 2.16 10.30
N ILE A 282 -2.90 1.94 11.13
CA ILE A 282 -2.06 2.97 11.72
C ILE A 282 -0.87 3.23 10.79
N GLU A 283 -0.78 4.48 10.33
CA GLU A 283 0.22 4.90 9.33
C GLU A 283 1.46 5.51 9.96
N LYS A 284 1.36 6.02 11.19
CA LYS A 284 2.48 6.56 11.96
C LYS A 284 2.11 6.67 13.43
N PHE A 285 3.15 6.77 14.26
CA PHE A 285 3.03 7.17 15.65
C PHE A 285 3.71 8.52 15.86
N ILE A 286 3.10 9.36 16.69
CA ILE A 286 3.64 10.66 17.08
C ILE A 286 4.00 10.56 18.57
N LYS A 287 5.23 10.93 18.93
CA LYS A 287 5.65 10.99 20.33
C LYS A 287 4.94 12.15 21.05
N GLY A 288 4.41 11.87 22.23
CA GLY A 288 3.79 12.86 23.11
C GLY A 288 4.82 13.57 24.00
N ASP A 289 4.32 14.47 24.86
CA ASP A 289 5.17 15.30 25.72
C ASP A 289 5.78 14.55 26.90
N LYS A 290 5.09 13.51 27.39
CA LYS A 290 5.56 12.69 28.53
C LYS A 290 6.16 11.38 28.02
N ASP A 291 7.06 10.83 28.83
CA ASP A 291 7.61 9.51 28.53
C ASP A 291 6.50 8.45 28.51
N GLY A 292 6.56 7.55 27.53
CA GLY A 292 5.51 6.57 27.26
C GLY A 292 4.27 7.10 26.53
N ASP A 293 4.08 8.41 26.38
CA ASP A 293 2.91 8.95 25.66
C ASP A 293 3.14 8.98 24.15
N TYR A 294 2.16 8.49 23.40
CA TYR A 294 2.17 8.48 21.93
C TYR A 294 0.77 8.72 21.38
N THR A 295 0.68 9.05 20.10
CA THR A 295 -0.57 9.08 19.34
C THR A 295 -0.44 8.21 18.10
N ALA A 296 -1.26 7.18 18.01
CA ALA A 296 -1.43 6.39 16.80
C ALA A 296 -2.35 7.16 15.83
N VAL A 297 -1.86 7.48 14.64
CA VAL A 297 -2.63 8.18 13.60
C VAL A 297 -2.89 7.20 12.46
N GLY A 298 -4.17 6.97 12.16
CA GLY A 298 -4.56 5.98 11.17
C GLY A 298 -5.93 6.18 10.57
N GLN A 299 -6.32 5.23 9.72
CA GLN A 299 -7.64 5.14 9.11
C GLN A 299 -8.44 4.03 9.77
N LEU A 300 -9.61 4.37 10.31
CA LEU A 300 -10.59 3.42 10.80
C LEU A 300 -11.61 3.16 9.70
N VAL A 301 -11.75 1.89 9.32
CA VAL A 301 -12.84 1.40 8.48
C VAL A 301 -13.86 0.70 9.37
N LEU A 302 -15.07 1.24 9.43
CA LEU A 302 -16.19 0.68 10.18
C LEU A 302 -17.42 0.73 9.28
N ARG A 303 -18.12 -0.40 9.12
CA ARG A 303 -19.25 -0.55 8.20
C ARG A 303 -18.91 -0.15 6.75
N GLY A 304 -17.68 -0.45 6.31
CA GLY A 304 -17.17 -0.07 4.98
C GLY A 304 -16.89 1.43 4.79
N VAL A 305 -17.09 2.26 5.81
CA VAL A 305 -16.80 3.69 5.77
C VAL A 305 -15.43 3.95 6.39
N GLU A 306 -14.53 4.57 5.63
CA GLU A 306 -13.19 4.94 6.08
C GLU A 306 -13.15 6.38 6.61
N LYS A 307 -12.61 6.57 7.82
CA LYS A 307 -12.36 7.89 8.42
C LYS A 307 -11.02 7.94 9.16
N PRO A 308 -10.35 9.10 9.16
CA PRO A 308 -9.16 9.28 9.96
C PRO A 308 -9.52 9.30 11.45
N VAL A 309 -8.78 8.54 12.25
CA VAL A 309 -8.91 8.51 13.72
C VAL A 309 -7.51 8.66 14.31
N SER A 310 -7.43 9.43 15.40
CA SER A 310 -6.22 9.55 16.22
C SER A 310 -6.50 8.94 17.58
N LEU A 311 -5.61 8.04 18.01
CA LEU A 311 -5.72 7.34 19.28
C LEU A 311 -4.49 7.67 20.13
N PRO A 312 -4.60 8.60 21.09
CA PRO A 312 -3.56 8.77 22.10
C PRO A 312 -3.52 7.54 23.01
N PHE A 313 -2.30 7.13 23.38
CA PHE A 313 -2.08 6.03 24.29
C PHE A 313 -0.79 6.22 25.10
N HIS A 314 -0.74 5.55 26.24
CA HIS A 314 0.42 5.41 27.08
C HIS A 314 0.99 3.99 26.97
N LEU A 315 2.30 3.88 26.73
CA LEU A 315 3.03 2.63 26.70
C LEU A 315 3.86 2.45 27.97
N THR A 316 3.61 1.37 28.70
CA THR A 316 4.49 0.89 29.77
C THR A 316 5.24 -0.35 29.30
N MET A 317 6.56 -0.36 29.42
CA MET A 317 7.40 -1.50 29.03
C MET A 317 8.06 -2.14 30.26
N GLN A 318 8.15 -3.47 30.26
CA GLN A 318 8.87 -4.25 31.26
C GLN A 318 9.70 -5.34 30.56
N GLU A 319 10.96 -5.50 30.97
CA GLU A 319 11.82 -6.59 30.49
C GLU A 319 11.75 -7.76 31.48
N LYS A 320 11.42 -8.95 30.99
CA LYS A 320 11.32 -10.17 31.80
C LYS A 320 11.69 -11.38 30.95
N ASP A 321 12.50 -12.29 31.50
CA ASP A 321 12.89 -13.56 30.86
C ASP A 321 13.45 -13.40 29.42
N GLY A 322 14.13 -12.28 29.14
CA GLY A 322 14.70 -11.96 27.82
C GLY A 322 13.69 -11.47 26.77
N GLY A 323 12.41 -11.35 27.15
CA GLY A 323 11.36 -10.71 26.36
C GLY A 323 10.99 -9.33 26.91
N ILE A 324 10.41 -8.50 26.04
CA ILE A 324 9.86 -7.20 26.40
C ILE A 324 8.34 -7.31 26.38
N TYR A 325 7.71 -6.92 27.49
CA TYR A 325 6.28 -6.88 27.69
C TYR A 325 5.83 -5.43 27.65
N GLY A 326 4.86 -5.12 26.79
CA GLY A 326 4.33 -3.78 26.59
C GLY A 326 2.85 -3.76 26.92
N ARG A 327 2.42 -2.76 27.69
CA ARG A 327 1.01 -2.46 27.91
C ARG A 327 0.68 -1.12 27.25
N PHE A 328 -0.28 -1.13 26.33
CA PHE A 328 -0.73 0.02 25.56
C PHE A 328 -2.13 0.40 26.04
N VAL A 329 -2.25 1.50 26.78
CA VAL A 329 -3.52 1.98 27.32
C VAL A 329 -3.89 3.29 26.63
N GLY A 330 -5.02 3.32 25.93
CA GLY A 330 -5.40 4.47 25.13
C GLY A 330 -6.91 4.69 25.10
N GLU A 331 -7.31 5.92 24.81
CA GLU A 331 -8.71 6.33 24.72
C GLU A 331 -8.86 7.35 23.59
N THR A 332 -9.95 7.26 22.84
CA THR A 332 -10.35 8.29 21.88
C THR A 332 -11.86 8.35 21.79
N GLN A 333 -12.38 9.42 21.19
CA GLN A 333 -13.80 9.58 20.91
C GLN A 333 -14.03 9.63 19.41
N ILE A 334 -15.06 8.92 18.96
CA ILE A 334 -15.51 8.92 17.57
C ILE A 334 -16.99 9.27 17.52
N ASN A 335 -17.43 9.84 16.40
CA ASN A 335 -18.86 10.04 16.14
C ASN A 335 -19.39 8.86 15.32
N ARG A 336 -20.31 8.06 15.88
CA ARG A 336 -20.84 6.84 15.24
C ARG A 336 -21.57 7.13 13.92
N LEU A 337 -22.20 8.31 13.81
CA LEU A 337 -22.97 8.70 12.62
C LEU A 337 -22.05 8.97 11.42
N ASN A 338 -20.79 9.34 11.65
CA ASN A 338 -19.80 9.48 10.59
C ASN A 338 -19.49 8.17 9.86
N PHE A 339 -19.79 7.03 10.49
CA PHE A 339 -19.65 5.68 9.95
C PHE A 339 -20.99 5.04 9.58
N GLY A 340 -22.10 5.78 9.72
CA GLY A 340 -23.45 5.25 9.52
C GLY A 340 -23.85 4.19 10.55
N VAL A 341 -23.26 4.17 11.74
CA VAL A 341 -23.60 3.20 12.79
C VAL A 341 -24.80 3.72 13.59
N GLY A 342 -25.93 3.02 13.52
CA GLY A 342 -27.21 3.40 14.12
C GLY A 342 -27.94 4.47 13.28
N ASP A 343 -28.26 4.12 12.04
CA ASP A 343 -28.98 4.95 11.06
C ASP A 343 -30.52 4.83 11.20
N GLY A 344 -31.27 5.55 10.37
CA GLY A 344 -32.74 5.50 10.34
C GLY A 344 -33.37 5.97 11.66
N GLN A 345 -34.14 5.09 12.30
CA GLN A 345 -34.80 5.41 13.57
C GLN A 345 -33.82 5.64 14.75
N TRP A 346 -32.56 5.20 14.60
CA TRP A 346 -31.51 5.34 15.61
C TRP A 346 -30.62 6.57 15.38
N ALA A 347 -30.88 7.35 14.33
CA ALA A 347 -30.04 8.50 13.97
C ALA A 347 -30.18 9.70 14.93
N ASP A 348 -31.23 9.76 15.75
CA ASP A 348 -31.44 10.84 16.73
C ASP A 348 -30.45 10.72 17.90
N PRO A 349 -29.54 11.71 18.09
CA PRO A 349 -28.58 11.70 19.19
C PRO A 349 -29.20 11.69 20.60
N LYS A 350 -30.49 12.06 20.72
CA LYS A 350 -31.23 11.99 21.99
C LYS A 350 -31.61 10.57 22.39
N MET A 351 -31.86 9.70 21.41
CA MET A 351 -32.20 8.30 21.63
C MET A 351 -30.93 7.47 21.84
N VAL A 352 -29.91 7.72 21.02
CA VAL A 352 -28.59 7.10 21.16
C VAL A 352 -27.55 8.17 20.90
N GLY A 353 -26.68 8.44 21.87
CA GLY A 353 -25.63 9.45 21.74
C GLY A 353 -24.76 9.19 20.52
N ASP A 354 -24.34 10.26 19.85
CA ASP A 354 -23.53 10.19 18.64
C ASP A 354 -22.05 9.97 18.95
N THR A 355 -21.59 10.41 20.11
CA THR A 355 -20.23 10.24 20.60
C THR A 355 -20.06 8.87 21.27
N VAL A 356 -19.09 8.11 20.79
CA VAL A 356 -18.68 6.82 21.35
C VAL A 356 -17.24 6.94 21.81
N THR A 357 -16.99 6.60 23.07
CA THR A 357 -15.62 6.53 23.60
C THR A 357 -15.08 5.14 23.33
N VAL A 358 -13.91 5.04 22.72
CA VAL A 358 -13.22 3.79 22.42
C VAL A 358 -11.98 3.71 23.29
N ARG A 359 -11.78 2.59 23.98
CA ARG A 359 -10.64 2.35 24.85
C ARG A 359 -9.91 1.08 24.48
N ILE A 360 -8.59 1.16 24.50
CA ILE A 360 -7.71 0.02 24.37
C ILE A 360 -6.95 -0.20 25.67
N ASP A 361 -6.80 -1.45 26.05
CA ASP A 361 -5.85 -1.91 27.05
C ASP A 361 -5.20 -3.18 26.48
N LEU A 362 -4.15 -2.99 25.68
CA LEU A 362 -3.50 -4.10 24.98
C LEU A 362 -2.24 -4.51 25.72
N SER A 363 -2.12 -5.81 25.99
CA SER A 363 -0.87 -6.42 26.42
C SER A 363 -0.23 -7.09 25.23
N ALA A 364 1.04 -6.81 24.94
CA ALA A 364 1.76 -7.44 23.85
C ALA A 364 3.21 -7.75 24.24
N THR A 365 3.80 -8.70 23.53
CA THR A 365 5.18 -9.15 23.77
C THR A 365 6.03 -9.00 22.52
N THR A 366 7.30 -8.68 22.71
CA THR A 366 8.28 -8.61 21.63
C THR A 366 9.63 -9.15 22.12
N GLN A 367 10.48 -9.55 21.18
CA GLN A 367 11.86 -9.92 21.49
C GLN A 367 12.76 -8.73 21.24
N LYS A 368 13.82 -8.59 22.04
CA LYS A 368 14.85 -7.60 21.77
C LYS A 368 15.48 -7.93 20.41
N PRO A 369 15.55 -6.97 19.47
CA PRO A 369 16.23 -7.20 18.21
C PRO A 369 17.69 -7.60 18.49
N LYS A 370 18.19 -8.61 17.78
CA LYS A 370 19.54 -9.16 17.97
C LYS A 370 20.65 -8.26 17.44
#